data_AF-A0A2W0EKH2-F1
#
_entry.id   AF-A0A2W0EKH2-F1
#
_cell.length_a   1.000
_cell.length_b   1.000
_cell.length_c   1.000
_cell.angle_alpha   90.00
_cell.angle_beta   90.00
_cell.angle_gamma   90.00
#
_symmetry.space_group_name_H-M   'P 1'
#
loop_
_entity.id
_entity.type
_entity.pdbx_description
1 polymer ?
#
loop_
_entity_poly.entity_id
_entity_poly.type
_entity_poly.pdbx_seq_one_letter_code
_entity_poly.pdbx_strand_id
1 'polypeptide(L)'
;GIRMLDRLMQHLPRLAMTGQDSGVALREVRVALNLLDLLAYTPRVVGVPQVLLRQVVAEVGEYFKACLKAGERLQAPSPLLMTLDRTRRALGGAGDDETRRHLLHALSGLRLALLPGVEFVGSAEPEEPLPHGIDGAPL
;
A
#
# COMPACT_ATOMS: atom_id res chain seq x y z
N GLY A 1 10.66 -13.42 13.35
CA GLY A 1 10.37 -12.57 12.19
C GLY A 1 9.97 -13.38 10.96
N ILE A 2 10.94 -14.01 10.29
CA ILE A 2 10.79 -14.59 8.93
C ILE A 2 9.67 -15.65 8.83
N ARG A 3 9.55 -16.59 9.79
CA ARG A 3 8.48 -17.62 9.76
C ARG A 3 7.06 -17.08 9.93
N MET A 4 6.90 -15.92 10.56
CA MET A 4 5.59 -15.31 10.78
C MET A 4 5.15 -14.54 9.54
N LEU A 5 6.09 -13.82 8.89
CA LEU A 5 5.86 -13.19 7.59
C LEU A 5 5.56 -14.24 6.51
N ASP A 6 6.32 -15.34 6.49
CA ASP A 6 6.15 -16.42 5.52
C ASP A 6 4.78 -17.11 5.66
N ARG A 7 4.35 -17.43 6.89
CA ARG A 7 2.99 -17.95 7.13
C ARG A 7 1.92 -16.94 6.73
N LEU A 8 2.10 -15.66 7.06
CA LEU A 8 1.16 -14.62 6.67
C LEU A 8 1.05 -14.55 5.14
N MET A 9 2.18 -14.61 4.42
CA MET A 9 2.21 -14.65 2.95
C MET A 9 1.51 -15.89 2.37
N GLN A 10 1.62 -17.05 3.02
CA GLN A 10 0.94 -18.28 2.57
C GLN A 10 -0.58 -18.24 2.79
N HIS A 11 -1.05 -17.48 3.78
CA HIS A 11 -2.48 -17.38 4.12
C HIS A 11 -3.19 -16.18 3.46
N LEU A 12 -2.43 -15.23 2.91
CA LEU A 12 -2.91 -14.06 2.18
C LEU A 12 -4.04 -14.34 1.17
N PRO A 13 -3.91 -15.32 0.25
CA PRO A 13 -4.94 -15.56 -0.76
C PRO A 13 -6.25 -16.03 -0.15
N ARG A 14 -6.17 -16.81 0.94
CA ARG A 14 -7.35 -17.36 1.61
C ARG A 14 -8.06 -16.29 2.42
N LEU A 15 -7.34 -15.39 3.07
CA LEU A 15 -7.93 -14.25 3.79
C LEU A 15 -8.70 -13.33 2.85
N ALA A 16 -8.18 -13.08 1.64
CA ALA A 16 -8.87 -12.29 0.61
C ALA A 16 -10.22 -12.91 0.17
N MET A 17 -10.38 -14.24 0.26
CA MET A 17 -11.62 -14.94 -0.11
C MET A 17 -12.68 -15.00 1.00
N THR A 18 -12.35 -14.61 2.23
CA THR A 18 -13.27 -14.73 3.38
C THR A 18 -14.23 -13.54 3.55
N GLY A 19 -14.17 -12.54 2.67
CA GLY A 19 -14.98 -11.32 2.81
C GLY A 19 -14.60 -10.44 4.01
N GLN A 20 -13.61 -10.85 4.82
CA GLN A 20 -12.96 -9.99 5.80
C GLN A 20 -12.12 -8.96 5.05
N ASP A 21 -12.26 -7.67 5.36
CA ASP A 21 -11.48 -6.57 4.76
C ASP A 21 -10.02 -6.56 5.26
N SER A 22 -9.36 -7.70 5.09
CA SER A 22 -7.96 -7.96 5.36
C SER A 22 -7.07 -7.10 4.47
N GLY A 23 -7.59 -6.61 3.34
CA GLY A 23 -6.88 -5.79 2.37
C GLY A 23 -6.29 -4.53 3.00
N VAL A 24 -7.02 -3.90 3.92
CA VAL A 24 -6.55 -2.71 4.65
C VAL A 24 -5.38 -3.05 5.56
N ALA A 25 -5.49 -4.05 6.44
CA ALA A 25 -4.43 -4.43 7.35
C ALA A 25 -3.16 -4.89 6.60
N LEU A 26 -3.32 -5.66 5.53
CA LEU A 26 -2.21 -6.13 4.69
C LEU A 26 -1.52 -5.01 3.94
N ARG A 27 -2.29 -4.01 3.50
CA ARG A 27 -1.76 -2.80 2.89
C ARG A 27 -0.93 -2.00 3.89
N GLU A 28 -1.38 -1.84 5.13
CA GLU A 28 -0.63 -1.14 6.17
C GLU A 28 0.67 -1.85 6.51
N VAL A 29 0.64 -3.19 6.63
CA VAL A 29 1.85 -4.01 6.76
C VAL A 29 2.80 -3.78 5.59
N ARG A 30 2.28 -3.73 4.35
CA ARG A 30 3.09 -3.44 3.16
C ARG A 30 3.71 -2.05 3.23
N VAL A 31 2.99 -1.02 3.68
CA VAL A 31 3.58 0.32 3.88
C VAL A 31 4.71 0.25 4.91
N ALA A 32 4.49 -0.38 6.05
CA ALA A 32 5.49 -0.48 7.12
C ALA A 32 6.77 -1.20 6.64
N LEU A 33 6.64 -2.33 5.94
CA LEU A 33 7.79 -3.07 5.42
C LEU A 33 8.58 -2.25 4.39
N ASN A 34 7.91 -1.58 3.46
CA ASN A 34 8.62 -0.73 2.50
C ASN A 34 9.29 0.47 3.18
N LEU A 35 8.70 1.08 4.21
CA LEU A 35 9.35 2.13 4.99
C LEU A 35 10.60 1.61 5.73
N LEU A 36 10.55 0.41 6.29
CA LEU A 36 11.71 -0.22 6.90
C LEU A 36 12.83 -0.44 5.88
N ASP A 37 12.51 -0.90 4.67
CA ASP A 37 13.50 -1.02 3.60
C ASP A 37 14.07 0.35 3.22
N LEU A 38 13.26 1.40 3.09
CA LEU A 38 13.77 2.75 2.85
C LEU A 38 14.73 3.18 3.97
N LEU A 39 14.35 3.01 5.23
CA LEU A 39 15.19 3.39 6.37
C LEU A 39 16.50 2.59 6.42
N ALA A 40 16.46 1.31 6.08
CA ALA A 40 17.62 0.43 6.10
C ALA A 40 18.64 0.77 5.00
N TYR A 41 18.18 1.20 3.81
CA TYR A 41 19.04 1.43 2.65
C TYR A 41 19.36 2.92 2.38
N THR A 42 18.56 3.87 2.87
CA THR A 42 18.81 5.31 2.70
C THR A 42 20.22 5.77 3.15
N PRO A 43 20.81 5.27 4.24
CA PRO A 43 22.16 5.68 4.65
C PRO A 43 23.26 5.37 3.63
N ARG A 44 23.03 4.41 2.72
CA ARG A 44 23.99 3.98 1.68
C ARG A 44 23.98 4.87 0.43
N VAL A 45 23.02 5.78 0.32
CA VAL A 45 22.88 6.71 -0.79
C VAL A 45 23.29 8.10 -0.33
N VAL A 46 23.95 8.88 -1.20
CA VAL A 46 24.44 10.23 -0.90
C VAL A 46 23.80 11.29 -1.80
N GLY A 47 23.78 12.53 -1.33
CA GLY A 47 23.31 13.68 -2.11
C GLY A 47 21.79 13.78 -2.23
N VAL A 48 21.32 14.36 -3.35
CA VAL A 48 19.91 14.66 -3.60
C VAL A 48 18.98 13.44 -3.42
N PRO A 49 19.31 12.23 -3.92
CA PRO A 49 18.43 11.08 -3.75
C PRO A 49 18.23 10.70 -2.28
N GLN A 50 19.25 10.87 -1.43
CA GLN A 50 19.13 10.61 0.01
C GLN A 50 18.16 11.58 0.69
N VAL A 51 18.22 12.86 0.33
CA VAL A 51 17.30 13.88 0.85
C VAL A 51 15.86 13.57 0.46
N LEU A 52 15.64 13.21 -0.81
CA LEU A 52 14.32 12.83 -1.31
C LEU A 52 13.77 11.56 -0.63
N LEU A 53 14.62 10.56 -0.36
CA LEU A 53 14.22 9.37 0.40
C LEU A 53 13.76 9.70 1.82
N ARG A 54 14.49 10.60 2.52
CA ARG A 54 14.09 11.08 3.85
C ARG A 54 12.79 11.87 3.80
N GLN A 55 12.59 12.67 2.75
CA GLN A 55 11.35 13.40 2.52
C GLN A 55 10.16 12.44 2.36
N VAL A 56 10.31 11.37 1.57
CA VAL A 56 9.27 10.33 1.44
C VAL A 56 8.89 9.75 2.81
N VAL A 57 9.88 9.37 3.63
CA VAL A 57 9.61 8.82 4.97
C VAL A 57 8.83 9.81 5.85
N ALA A 58 9.22 11.08 5.84
CA ALA A 58 8.53 12.13 6.60
C ALA A 58 7.09 12.34 6.12
N GLU A 59 6.88 12.48 4.80
CA GLU A 59 5.56 12.72 4.22
C GLU A 59 4.60 11.54 4.42
N VAL A 60 5.08 10.29 4.37
CA VAL A 60 4.27 9.12 4.71
C VAL A 60 3.90 9.15 6.20
N GLY A 61 4.84 9.51 7.08
CA GLY A 61 4.55 9.69 8.50
C GLY A 61 3.45 10.73 8.76
N GLU A 62 3.53 11.89 8.11
CA GLU A 62 2.50 12.94 8.21
C GLU A 62 1.14 12.48 7.65
N TYR A 63 1.14 11.74 6.55
CA TYR A 63 -0.10 11.14 6.02
C TYR A 63 -0.77 10.21 7.04
N PHE A 64 -0.02 9.30 7.67
CA PHE A 64 -0.58 8.40 8.68
C PHE A 64 -1.03 9.13 9.94
N LYS A 65 -0.33 10.18 10.38
CA LYS A 65 -0.81 11.06 11.46
C LYS A 65 -2.14 11.72 11.10
N ALA A 66 -2.30 12.17 9.85
CA ALA A 66 -3.55 12.76 9.38
C ALA A 66 -4.70 11.74 9.37
N CYS A 67 -4.46 10.51 8.92
CA CYS A 67 -5.44 9.42 9.00
C CYS A 67 -5.84 9.14 10.46
N LEU A 68 -4.87 9.02 11.37
CA LEU A 68 -5.14 8.83 12.80
C LEU A 68 -5.99 9.95 13.38
N LYS A 69 -5.71 11.20 13.02
CA LYS A 69 -6.49 12.37 13.45
C LYS A 69 -7.92 12.35 12.91
N ALA A 70 -8.11 11.91 11.68
CA ALA A 70 -9.43 11.79 11.05
C ALA A 70 -10.23 10.59 11.59
N GLY A 71 -9.56 9.60 12.21
CA GLY A 71 -10.17 8.34 12.61
C GLY A 71 -10.49 7.42 11.43
N GLU A 72 -10.08 7.81 10.22
CA GLU A 72 -10.33 7.08 8.99
C GLU A 72 -9.15 7.24 8.01
N ARG A 73 -9.15 6.40 6.98
CA ARG A 73 -8.16 6.51 5.93
C ARG A 73 -8.50 7.68 5.01
N LEU A 74 -7.56 8.61 4.88
CA LEU A 74 -7.64 9.68 3.90
C LEU A 74 -7.09 9.21 2.55
N GLN A 75 -7.50 9.89 1.47
CA GLN A 75 -6.83 9.77 0.19
C GLN A 75 -5.36 10.21 0.33
N ALA A 76 -4.44 9.46 -0.29
CA ALA A 76 -3.03 9.84 -0.29
C ALA A 76 -2.87 11.23 -0.97
N PRO A 77 -2.21 12.20 -0.32
CA PRO A 77 -2.05 13.53 -0.89
C PRO A 77 -1.29 13.49 -2.22
N SER A 78 -1.76 14.20 -3.24
CA SER A 78 -1.06 14.30 -4.53
C SER A 78 0.41 14.72 -4.41
N PRO A 79 0.79 15.66 -3.52
CA PRO A 79 2.20 15.99 -3.31
C PRO A 79 3.06 14.79 -2.92
N LEU A 80 2.58 13.92 -2.02
CA LEU A 80 3.29 12.71 -1.60
C LEU A 80 3.51 11.75 -2.79
N LEU A 81 2.49 11.56 -3.63
CA LEU A 81 2.62 10.73 -4.82
C LEU A 81 3.65 11.30 -5.81
N MET A 82 3.68 12.62 -5.99
CA MET A 82 4.69 13.29 -6.81
C MET A 82 6.10 13.15 -6.23
N THR A 83 6.26 13.24 -4.91
CA THR A 83 7.54 13.02 -4.23
C THR A 83 8.05 11.60 -4.45
N LEU A 84 7.18 10.58 -4.36
CA LEU A 84 7.55 9.19 -4.66
C LEU A 84 8.07 9.04 -6.10
N ASP A 85 7.35 9.60 -7.08
CA ASP A 85 7.73 9.53 -8.49
C ASP A 85 9.03 10.26 -8.79
N ARG A 86 9.24 11.44 -8.18
CA ARG A 86 10.50 12.20 -8.27
C ARG A 86 11.66 11.43 -7.66
N THR A 87 11.48 10.86 -6.47
CA THR A 87 12.51 10.10 -5.75
C THR A 87 12.95 8.88 -6.56
N ARG A 88 11.99 8.15 -7.14
CA ARG A 88 12.27 7.00 -8.01
C ARG A 88 13.13 7.38 -9.21
N ARG A 89 12.87 8.53 -9.86
CA ARG A 89 13.68 9.03 -10.98
C ARG A 89 15.08 9.44 -10.54
N ALA A 90 15.21 10.06 -9.36
CA ALA A 90 16.49 10.52 -8.83
C ALA A 90 17.46 9.37 -8.47
N LEU A 91 16.94 8.16 -8.25
CA LEU A 91 17.76 6.97 -7.99
C LEU A 91 18.48 6.40 -9.21
N GLY A 92 18.25 6.93 -10.43
CA GLY A 92 18.74 6.37 -11.69
C GLY A 92 20.23 6.02 -11.74
N GLY A 93 21.09 6.72 -10.98
CA GLY A 93 22.52 6.43 -10.86
C GLY A 93 23.07 6.51 -9.44
N ALA A 94 22.23 6.30 -8.42
CA ALA A 94 22.60 6.50 -7.01
C ALA A 94 22.76 5.17 -6.26
N GLY A 95 23.85 5.03 -5.51
CA GLY A 95 24.20 3.83 -4.76
C GLY A 95 24.71 2.68 -5.66
N ASP A 96 25.10 1.58 -5.03
CA ASP A 96 25.38 0.32 -5.72
C ASP A 96 24.08 -0.36 -6.23
N ASP A 97 24.24 -1.34 -7.12
CA ASP A 97 23.10 -2.02 -7.77
C ASP A 97 22.16 -2.77 -6.81
N GLU A 98 22.67 -3.27 -5.69
CA GLU A 98 21.83 -3.94 -4.69
C GLU A 98 21.01 -2.91 -3.91
N THR A 99 21.69 -1.89 -3.36
CA THR A 99 21.04 -0.78 -2.66
C THR A 99 19.96 -0.11 -3.53
N ARG A 100 20.30 0.18 -4.78
CA ARG A 100 19.38 0.82 -5.73
C ARG A 100 18.16 -0.05 -6.01
N ARG A 101 18.33 -1.37 -6.18
CA ARG A 101 17.21 -2.30 -6.36
C ARG A 101 16.28 -2.33 -5.16
N HIS A 102 16.82 -2.43 -3.94
CA HIS A 102 16.01 -2.42 -2.72
C HIS A 102 15.19 -1.13 -2.58
N LEU A 103 15.82 0.02 -2.81
CA LEU A 103 15.13 1.32 -2.75
C LEU A 103 14.05 1.46 -3.83
N LEU A 104 14.30 1.01 -5.06
CA LEU A 104 13.31 1.04 -6.14
C LEU A 104 12.13 0.11 -5.87
N HIS A 105 12.36 -1.08 -5.31
CA HIS A 105 11.30 -1.98 -4.88
C HIS A 105 10.45 -1.35 -3.77
N ALA A 106 11.10 -0.79 -2.74
CA ALA A 106 10.42 -0.15 -1.63
C ALA A 106 9.55 1.04 -2.07
N LEU A 107 10.08 1.92 -2.95
CA LEU A 107 9.31 3.03 -3.51
C LEU A 107 8.12 2.57 -4.36
N SER A 108 8.30 1.52 -5.16
CA SER A 108 7.22 0.95 -5.99
C SER A 108 6.14 0.30 -5.11
N GLY A 109 6.54 -0.42 -4.07
CA GLY A 109 5.65 -1.01 -3.08
C GLY A 109 4.84 0.04 -2.31
N LEU A 110 5.49 1.15 -1.90
CA LEU A 110 4.78 2.30 -1.31
C LEU A 110 3.81 2.92 -2.30
N ARG A 111 4.21 3.14 -3.55
CA ARG A 111 3.35 3.74 -4.57
C ARG A 111 2.08 2.93 -4.78
N LEU A 112 2.21 1.61 -4.88
CA LEU A 112 1.08 0.68 -5.04
C LEU A 112 0.21 0.63 -3.78
N ALA A 113 0.82 0.61 -2.60
CA ALA A 113 0.07 0.63 -1.36
C ALA A 113 -0.68 1.96 -1.18
N LEU A 114 -0.13 3.09 -1.63
CA LEU A 114 -0.74 4.41 -1.46
C LEU A 114 -1.74 4.78 -2.55
N LEU A 115 -1.87 3.99 -3.62
CA LEU A 115 -2.93 4.20 -4.60
C LEU A 115 -4.30 4.19 -3.89
N PRO A 116 -5.24 5.02 -4.36
CA PRO A 116 -6.65 4.83 -4.00
C PRO A 116 -6.94 3.37 -4.29
N GLY A 117 -7.49 2.65 -3.31
CA GLY A 117 -7.98 1.31 -3.62
C GLY A 117 -8.94 1.51 -4.78
N VAL A 118 -8.72 0.83 -5.89
CA VAL A 118 -9.89 0.34 -6.61
C VAL A 118 -10.55 -0.49 -5.53
N GLU A 119 -11.60 0.05 -4.91
CA GLU A 119 -12.49 -0.77 -4.12
C GLU A 119 -12.73 -1.95 -5.05
N PHE A 120 -12.24 -3.13 -4.64
CA PHE A 120 -12.75 -4.32 -5.25
C PHE A 120 -14.21 -4.21 -4.88
N VAL A 121 -15.01 -3.70 -5.83
CA VAL A 121 -16.44 -3.90 -5.84
C VAL A 121 -16.47 -5.40 -5.78
N GLY A 122 -16.65 -5.93 -4.57
CA GLY A 122 -17.02 -7.31 -4.41
C GLY A 122 -18.15 -7.44 -5.40
N SER A 123 -18.04 -8.40 -6.30
CA SER A 123 -19.22 -8.94 -6.94
C SER A 123 -20.11 -9.45 -5.81
N ALA A 124 -20.77 -8.54 -5.09
CA ALA A 124 -22.15 -8.74 -4.75
C ALA A 124 -22.76 -8.96 -6.11
N GLU A 125 -22.94 -10.23 -6.46
CA GLU A 125 -23.91 -10.56 -7.49
C GLU A 125 -25.14 -9.71 -7.16
N PRO A 126 -25.67 -8.93 -8.12
CA PRO A 126 -26.95 -8.30 -7.88
C PRO A 126 -27.88 -9.42 -7.45
N GLU A 127 -28.40 -9.33 -6.22
CA GLU A 127 -29.37 -10.26 -5.69
C GLU A 127 -30.55 -10.17 -6.65
N GLU A 128 -30.59 -11.10 -7.61
CA GLU A 128 -31.56 -11.09 -8.70
C GLU A 128 -32.92 -11.24 -8.02
N PRO A 129 -33.81 -10.24 -8.10
CA PRO A 129 -35.06 -10.30 -7.36
C PRO A 129 -35.81 -11.54 -7.85
N LEU A 130 -36.07 -12.48 -6.93
CA LEU A 130 -36.81 -13.70 -7.20
C LEU A 130 -38.10 -13.32 -7.95
N PRO A 131 -38.42 -13.96 -9.09
CA PRO A 131 -39.56 -13.57 -9.89
C PRO A 131 -40.82 -13.66 -9.03
N HIS A 132 -41.46 -12.51 -8.81
CA HIS A 132 -42.73 -12.45 -8.11
C HIS A 132 -43.76 -13.26 -8.92
N GLY A 133 -44.42 -14.22 -8.27
CA GLY A 133 -45.62 -14.82 -8.82
C GLY A 133 -46.68 -13.75 -9.09
N ILE A 134 -47.63 -14.04 -9.97
CA ILE A 134 -48.73 -13.14 -10.39
C ILE A 134 -49.57 -12.55 -9.24
N ASP A 135 -49.41 -13.08 -8.01
CA ASP A 135 -50.08 -12.61 -6.77
C ASP A 135 -49.12 -12.02 -5.71
N GLY A 136 -47.85 -11.78 -6.04
CA GLY A 136 -46.91 -11.08 -5.14
C GLY A 136 -46.39 -11.88 -3.94
N ALA A 137 -46.59 -13.20 -3.88
CA ALA A 137 -45.99 -14.07 -2.86
C ALA A 137 -44.64 -14.65 -3.33
N PRO A 138 -43.64 -14.81 -2.42
CA PRO A 138 -42.43 -15.57 -2.73
C PRO A 138 -42.77 -17.06 -2.87
N LEU A 139 -42.16 -17.74 -3.85
CA LEU A 139 -42.24 -19.20 -4.04
C LEU A 139 -41.52 -19.96 -2.94
#